data_AF-A0A847BL20-F1
#
_entry.id   AF-A0A847BL20-F1
#
_cell.length_a   1.000
_cell.length_b   1.000
_cell.length_c   1.000
_cell.angle_alpha   90.00
_cell.angle_beta   90.00
_cell.angle_gamma   90.00
#
_symmetry.space_group_name_H-M   'P 1'
#
loop_
_entity.id
_entity.type
_entity.pdbx_description
1 polymer ?
#
loop_
_entity_poly.entity_id
_entity_poly.type
_entity_poly.pdbx_seq_one_letter_code
_entity_poly.pdbx_strand_id
1 'polypeptide(L)'
;MSLNTIEILLGVESDVRVATLFERYSDLLLARLQRSNPDIGDIPEELEYIVDELTISRFNRIGSEGMISETMDGHSANYGDISAETSLTAYEDVINAYLSPESENTWGTVRFL
;
A
#
# COMPACT_ATOMS: atom_id res chain seq x y z
N MET A 1 -1.14 11.68 -0.11
CA MET A 1 -0.90 12.64 0.99
C MET A 1 0.60 12.98 1.03
N SER A 2 1.04 14.06 1.69
CA SER A 2 2.48 14.37 1.75
C SER A 2 3.19 13.61 2.88
N LEU A 3 4.48 13.29 2.71
CA LEU A 3 5.34 12.67 3.73
C LEU A 3 5.23 13.37 5.10
N ASN A 4 5.15 14.70 5.10
CA ASN A 4 5.00 15.50 6.32
C ASN A 4 3.72 15.17 7.10
N THR A 5 2.63 14.85 6.40
CA THR A 5 1.37 14.48 7.06
C THR A 5 1.50 13.14 7.77
N ILE A 6 2.19 12.17 7.15
CA ILE A 6 2.48 10.88 7.77
C ILE A 6 3.33 11.05 9.03
N GLU A 7 4.36 11.89 8.97
CA GLU A 7 5.19 12.20 10.14
C GLU A 7 4.39 12.79 11.29
N ILE A 8 3.48 13.74 11.01
CA ILE A 8 2.55 14.32 11.98
C ILE A 8 1.66 13.23 12.61
N LEU A 9 1.09 12.34 11.79
CA LEU A 9 0.21 11.25 12.26
C LEU A 9 0.96 10.25 13.15
N LEU A 10 2.22 9.98 12.84
CA LEU A 10 3.09 9.09 13.62
C LEU A 10 3.71 9.78 14.85
N GLY A 11 3.58 11.11 14.97
CA GLY A 11 4.19 11.88 16.05
C GLY A 11 5.73 11.86 16.00
N VAL A 12 6.30 11.73 14.80
CA VAL A 12 7.76 11.74 14.58
C VAL A 12 8.16 12.95 13.75
N GLU A 13 9.44 13.31 13.80
CA GLU A 13 9.98 14.44 13.06
C GLU A 13 11.18 13.98 12.23
N SER A 14 11.10 14.14 10.90
CA SER A 14 12.19 13.82 9.97
C SER A 14 12.76 12.41 10.16
N ASP A 15 11.89 11.41 10.37
CA ASP A 15 12.32 10.04 10.61
C ASP A 15 12.66 9.35 9.28
N VAL A 16 13.94 9.01 9.12
CA VAL A 16 14.46 8.40 7.87
C VAL A 16 13.74 7.10 7.51
N ARG A 17 13.20 6.37 8.50
CA ARG A 17 12.47 5.12 8.28
C ARG A 17 11.12 5.39 7.64
N VAL A 18 10.44 6.46 8.03
CA VAL A 18 9.16 6.87 7.43
C VAL A 18 9.38 7.23 5.96
N ALA A 19 10.40 8.06 5.67
CA ALA A 19 10.77 8.40 4.30
C ALA A 19 11.11 7.16 3.46
N THR A 20 11.94 6.26 4.00
CA THR A 20 12.34 5.03 3.29
C THR A 20 11.14 4.10 3.02
N LEU A 21 10.22 3.96 3.97
CA LEU A 21 9.02 3.15 3.80
C LEU A 21 8.08 3.76 2.77
N PHE A 22 7.89 5.08 2.83
CA PHE A 22 7.08 5.82 1.87
C PHE A 22 7.60 5.64 0.45
N GLU A 23 8.89 5.92 0.22
CA GLU A 23 9.54 5.73 -1.09
C GLU A 23 9.37 4.29 -1.60
N ARG A 24 9.62 3.30 -0.74
CA ARG A 24 9.49 1.90 -1.12
C ARG A 24 8.07 1.51 -1.52
N TYR A 25 7.05 1.95 -0.78
CA TYR A 25 5.67 1.62 -1.10
C TYR A 25 5.16 2.39 -2.31
N SER A 26 5.63 3.62 -2.53
CA SER A 26 5.40 4.36 -3.77
C SER A 26 5.95 3.61 -4.98
N ASP A 27 7.22 3.20 -4.92
CA ASP A 27 7.85 2.44 -6.01
C ASP A 27 7.11 1.13 -6.32
N LEU A 28 6.69 0.41 -5.28
CA LEU A 28 5.97 -0.85 -5.45
C LEU A 28 4.58 -0.65 -6.05
N LEU A 29 3.82 0.34 -5.57
CA LEU A 29 2.51 0.65 -6.10
C LEU A 29 2.61 1.12 -7.56
N LEU A 30 3.54 2.03 -7.85
CA LEU A 30 3.79 2.50 -9.22
C LEU A 30 4.18 1.34 -10.15
N ALA A 31 5.10 0.47 -9.73
CA ALA A 31 5.48 -0.71 -10.49
C ALA A 31 4.30 -1.67 -10.73
N ARG A 32 3.41 -1.82 -9.73
CA ARG A 32 2.19 -2.63 -9.85
C ARG A 32 1.20 -2.03 -10.85
N LEU A 33 1.04 -0.71 -10.88
CA LEU A 33 0.20 0.02 -11.83
C LEU A 33 0.77 -0.06 -13.24
N GLN A 34 2.06 0.21 -13.42
CA GLN A 34 2.76 0.18 -14.71
C GLN A 34 2.77 -1.21 -15.35
N ARG A 35 2.75 -2.28 -14.55
CA ARG A 35 2.62 -3.65 -15.06
C ARG A 35 1.31 -3.85 -15.83
N SER A 36 0.24 -3.19 -15.41
CA SER A 36 -1.08 -3.27 -16.05
C SER A 36 -1.29 -2.18 -17.09
N ASN A 37 -0.79 -0.97 -16.85
CA ASN A 37 -0.85 0.15 -17.77
C ASN A 37 0.49 0.92 -17.78
N PRO A 38 1.37 0.66 -18.76
CA PRO A 38 2.69 1.28 -18.85
C PRO A 38 2.69 2.81 -19.01
N ASP A 39 1.56 3.42 -19.40
CA ASP A 39 1.44 4.86 -19.60
C ASP A 39 1.27 5.63 -18.27
N ILE A 40 1.08 4.92 -17.14
CA ILE A 40 1.01 5.53 -15.81
C ILE A 40 2.41 5.98 -15.38
N GLY A 41 2.63 7.30 -15.43
CA GLY A 41 3.90 7.93 -15.05
C GLY A 41 4.07 8.21 -13.55
N ASP A 42 2.96 8.30 -12.82
CA ASP A 42 2.95 8.58 -11.37
C ASP A 42 1.73 7.92 -10.71
N ILE A 43 1.74 7.83 -9.38
CA ILE A 43 0.63 7.26 -8.60
C ILE A 43 -0.58 8.22 -8.71
N PRO A 44 -1.76 7.73 -9.13
CA PRO A 44 -2.99 8.53 -9.16
C PRO A 44 -3.38 9.02 -7.76
N GLU A 45 -3.95 10.23 -7.67
CA GLU A 45 -4.37 10.85 -6.40
C GLU A 45 -5.30 9.94 -5.60
N GLU A 46 -6.20 9.22 -6.28
CA GLU A 46 -7.17 8.30 -5.69
C GLU A 46 -6.52 7.06 -5.05
N LEU A 47 -5.27 6.75 -5.41
CA LEU A 47 -4.51 5.61 -4.89
C LEU A 47 -3.38 6.01 -3.93
N GLU A 48 -3.09 7.30 -3.76
CA GLU A 48 -2.03 7.77 -2.86
C GLU A 48 -2.20 7.28 -1.42
N TYR A 49 -3.45 7.20 -0.94
CA TYR A 49 -3.75 6.76 0.42
C TYR A 49 -3.24 5.35 0.74
N ILE A 50 -3.06 4.50 -0.28
CA ILE A 50 -2.50 3.15 -0.12
C ILE A 50 -1.07 3.24 0.42
N VAL A 51 -0.26 4.15 -0.14
CA VAL A 51 1.12 4.37 0.30
C VAL A 51 1.13 4.89 1.73
N ASP A 52 0.24 5.83 2.05
CA ASP A 52 0.14 6.45 3.37
C ASP A 52 -0.17 5.39 4.45
N GLU A 53 -1.23 4.62 4.25
CA GLU A 53 -1.67 3.57 5.17
C GLU A 53 -0.62 2.47 5.35
N LEU A 54 0.03 2.04 4.25
CA LEU A 54 1.09 1.03 4.32
C LEU A 54 2.33 1.54 5.06
N THR A 55 2.68 2.81 4.88
CA THR A 55 3.80 3.45 5.58
C THR A 55 3.53 3.51 7.08
N ILE A 56 2.35 4.03 7.48
CA ILE A 56 1.93 4.14 8.88
C ILE A 56 1.88 2.76 9.54
N SER A 57 1.18 1.81 8.90
CA SER A 57 1.01 0.45 9.41
C SER A 57 2.36 -0.25 9.61
N ARG A 58 3.26 -0.16 8.62
CA ARG A 58 4.58 -0.81 8.71
C ARG A 58 5.48 -0.16 9.76
N PHE A 59 5.46 1.17 9.87
CA PHE A 59 6.23 1.88 10.88
C PHE A 59 5.78 1.47 12.30
N ASN A 60 4.46 1.49 12.54
CA ASN A 60 3.88 1.09 13.82
C ASN A 60 4.20 -0.37 14.16
N ARG A 61 4.11 -1.28 13.19
CA ARG A 61 4.44 -2.69 13.38
C ARG A 61 5.90 -2.86 13.80
N ILE A 62 6.86 -2.28 13.06
CA ILE A 62 8.30 -2.35 13.38
C ILE A 62 8.56 -1.79 14.79
N GLY A 63 7.92 -0.68 15.16
CA GLY A 63 8.03 -0.11 16.50
C GLY A 63 7.47 -1.03 17.60
N SER A 64 6.36 -1.72 17.33
CA SER A 64 5.70 -2.62 18.29
C SER A 64 6.44 -3.95 18.48
N GLU A 65 7.18 -4.44 17.48
CA GLU A 65 7.94 -5.70 17.57
C GLU A 65 9.02 -5.66 18.69
N GLY A 66 9.62 -4.50 18.93
CA GLY A 66 10.55 -4.30 20.05
C GLY A 66 9.87 -4.25 21.43
N MET A 67 8.64 -3.74 21.50
CA MET A 67 7.89 -3.59 22.77
C MET A 67 7.19 -4.88 23.20
N ILE A 68 6.75 -5.69 22.24
CA ILE A 68 6.13 -7.01 22.48
C ILE A 68 7.17 -8.00 23.01
N SER A 69 8.42 -7.94 22.54
CA SER A 69 9.49 -8.84 22.99
C SER A 69 9.91 -8.62 24.44
N GLU A 70 9.77 -7.39 24.97
CA GLU A 70 10.06 -7.08 26.38
C GLU A 70 8.90 -7.42 27.34
N THR A 71 7.66 -7.55 26.83
CA THR A 71 6.45 -7.70 27.66
C THR A 71 5.98 -9.17 27.83
N MET A 72 6.51 -10.12 27.07
CA MET A 72 6.06 -11.52 27.12
C MET A 72 7.18 -12.53 27.35
N ASP A 73 7.40 -12.83 28.63
CA ASP A 73 8.15 -14.00 29.12
C ASP A 73 7.40 -15.30 28.74
N GLY A 74 7.55 -15.73 27.49
CA GLY A 74 7.29 -17.12 27.07
C GLY A 74 6.26 -17.39 25.97
N HIS A 75 5.68 -16.41 25.28
CA HIS A 75 4.82 -16.66 24.10
C HIS A 75 5.24 -15.81 22.90
N SER A 76 5.94 -16.43 21.93
CA SER A 76 6.28 -15.76 20.67
C SER A 76 5.05 -15.67 19.76
N ALA A 77 4.45 -14.48 19.63
CA ALA A 77 3.52 -14.21 18.55
C ALA A 77 4.33 -14.04 17.27
N ASN A 78 4.43 -15.10 16.47
CA ASN A 78 5.08 -15.03 15.16
C ASN A 78 4.13 -14.30 14.19
N TYR A 79 4.17 -12.96 14.20
CA TYR A 79 3.51 -12.17 13.17
C TYR A 79 4.23 -12.49 11.86
N GLY A 80 3.59 -13.31 11.01
CA GLY A 80 4.16 -13.76 9.75
C GLY A 80 4.83 -12.64 8.97
N ASP A 81 5.89 -12.98 8.27
CA ASP A 81 6.70 -12.08 7.46
C ASP A 81 5.81 -11.42 6.39
N ILE A 82 5.22 -10.27 6.71
CA ILE A 82 4.46 -9.47 5.74
C ILE A 82 5.53 -8.72 4.94
N SER A 83 5.87 -9.26 3.77
CA SER A 83 6.68 -8.56 2.79
C SER A 83 5.93 -7.34 2.27
N ALA A 84 6.65 -6.35 1.76
CA ALA A 84 6.03 -5.16 1.18
C ALA A 84 5.07 -5.50 0.01
N GLU A 85 5.32 -6.61 -0.70
CA GLU A 85 4.45 -7.13 -1.77
C GLU A 85 3.15 -7.72 -1.22
N THR A 86 3.22 -8.45 -0.11
CA THR A 86 2.02 -9.00 0.56
C THR A 86 1.14 -7.88 1.11
N SER A 87 1.74 -6.77 1.56
CA SER A 87 1.02 -5.59 2.03
C SER A 87 0.10 -4.99 0.96
N LEU A 88 0.52 -4.98 -0.31
CA LEU A 88 -0.30 -4.45 -1.41
C LEU A 88 -1.50 -5.33 -1.77
N THR A 89 -1.45 -6.63 -1.42
CA THR A 89 -2.53 -7.57 -1.73
C THR A 89 -3.86 -7.15 -1.11
N ALA A 90 -3.84 -6.47 0.04
CA ALA A 90 -5.04 -5.95 0.69
C ALA A 90 -5.79 -4.87 -0.11
N TYR A 91 -5.12 -4.26 -1.10
CA TYR A 91 -5.66 -3.18 -1.92
C TYR A 91 -5.87 -3.59 -3.38
N GLU A 92 -5.66 -4.86 -3.73
CA GLU A 92 -5.76 -5.35 -5.11
C GLU A 92 -7.13 -5.09 -5.72
N ASP A 93 -8.23 -5.21 -4.96
CA ASP A 93 -9.58 -4.92 -5.46
C ASP A 93 -9.71 -3.46 -5.93
N VAL A 94 -9.19 -2.51 -5.14
CA VAL A 94 -9.24 -1.08 -5.47
C VAL A 94 -8.29 -0.75 -6.64
N ILE A 95 -7.08 -1.31 -6.61
CA ILE A 95 -6.10 -1.15 -7.70
C ILE A 95 -6.67 -1.68 -9.02
N ASN A 96 -7.32 -2.83 -9.01
CA ASN A 96 -7.91 -3.43 -10.20
C ASN A 96 -9.14 -2.64 -10.68
N ALA A 97 -9.97 -2.11 -9.76
CA ALA A 97 -11.08 -1.23 -10.12
C ALA A 97 -10.60 0.07 -10.80
N TYR A 98 -9.47 0.63 -10.36
CA TYR A 98 -8.86 1.78 -11.02
C TYR A 98 -8.32 1.44 -12.42
N LEU A 99 -7.64 0.29 -12.55
CA LEU A 99 -7.00 -0.14 -13.81
C LEU A 99 -7.98 -0.65 -14.86
N SER A 100 -9.12 -1.19 -14.42
CA SER A 100 -10.21 -1.65 -15.27
C SER A 100 -11.43 -0.78 -15.00
N PRO A 101 -11.45 0.47 -15.51
CA PRO A 101 -12.70 1.21 -15.59
C PRO A 101 -13.56 0.46 -16.60
N GLU A 102 -14.27 -0.59 -16.16
CA GLU A 102 -15.17 -1.31 -17.03
C GLU A 102 -16.11 -0.29 -17.66
N SER A 103 -16.08 -0.31 -18.99
CA SER A 103 -17.02 0.36 -19.88
C SER A 103 -18.43 0.22 -19.32
N GLU A 104 -18.99 1.32 -18.86
CA GLU A 104 -20.44 1.41 -18.72
C GLU A 104 -21.07 1.09 -20.09
N ASN A 105 -21.71 -0.08 -20.20
CA ASN A 105 -22.72 -0.44 -21.21
C ASN A 105 -22.40 -0.16 -22.70
N THR A 106 -21.81 -1.12 -23.41
CA THR A 106 -22.20 -1.38 -24.81
C THR A 106 -23.13 -2.59 -24.87
N TRP A 107 -24.42 -2.31 -24.68
CA TRP A 107 -25.48 -3.19 -25.12
C TRP A 107 -25.33 -3.47 -26.65
N GLY A 108 -25.43 -4.74 -27.05
CA GLY A 108 -25.54 -5.18 -28.46
C GLY A 108 -24.33 -6.00 -28.93
N THR A 109 -24.45 -7.14 -29.60
CA THR A 109 -25.58 -7.78 -30.30
C THR A 109 -25.36 -9.29 -30.27
N VAL A 110 -26.34 -10.07 -29.81
CA VAL A 110 -26.32 -11.53 -29.97
C VAL A 110 -26.70 -11.82 -31.42
N ARG A 111 -25.74 -12.30 -32.22
CA ARG A 111 -25.99 -12.77 -33.58
C ARG A 111 -26.26 -14.27 -33.53
N PHE A 112 -27.52 -14.66 -33.72
CA PHE A 112 -27.87 -16.06 -33.91
C PHE A 112 -27.47 -16.50 -35.32
N LEU A 113 -26.74 -17.62 -35.41
CA LEU A 113 -26.40 -18.35 -36.63
C LEU A 113 -27.46 -19.41 -36.92
#